data_AF-A0AB35IPL9-F1
#
_entry.id   AF-A0AB35IPL9-F1
#
_cell.length_a   1.000
_cell.length_b   1.000
_cell.length_c   1.000
_cell.angle_alpha   90.00
_cell.angle_beta   90.00
_cell.angle_gamma   90.00
#
_symmetry.space_group_name_H-M   'P 1'
#
loop_
_entity.id
_entity.type
_entity.pdbx_description
1 polymer ?
#
loop_
_entity_poly.entity_id
_entity_poly.type
_entity_poly.pdbx_seq_one_letter_code
_entity_poly.pdbx_strand_id
1 'polypeptide(L)'
;MAKKKTSTNLADDTLVLADVITDEKPVGTNGLQHALEYIKENFVTQDEFNYKAIVINSFTNNKNTVEIGSTVTDILLSWSLNKKAKVLTLDDESLEPTDTSKQLLEQNIKTNKTWTLKAEDEKGAVSTKTTSLSFLNGIYWGASSSQDTYDNTFVLGLTKALQGSKGKVFTVNAGEGQFIFYAVPTRYGDVSFNVGGFDGGFSKVATIEFTNASGYKENYDIYKSDNANLGNTTVTAK
;
A
#
# COMPACT_ATOMS: atom_id res chain seq x y z
N MET A 1 -98.88 -25.98 8.72
CA MET A 1 -97.80 -25.41 7.88
C MET A 1 -96.73 -26.50 7.75
N ALA A 2 -96.65 -27.21 6.62
CA ALA A 2 -95.78 -26.91 5.47
C ALA A 2 -94.30 -26.87 5.88
N LYS A 3 -93.34 -27.70 5.41
CA LYS A 3 -93.28 -28.63 4.27
C LYS A 3 -92.32 -29.81 4.54
N LYS A 4 -92.79 -30.96 4.08
CA LYS A 4 -92.23 -32.25 3.64
C LYS A 4 -90.71 -32.34 3.28
N LYS A 5 -90.09 -33.43 3.80
CA LYS A 5 -89.08 -34.41 3.26
C LYS A 5 -87.99 -33.89 2.29
N THR A 6 -86.72 -34.33 2.38
CA THR A 6 -86.29 -35.72 2.08
C THR A 6 -84.85 -35.95 2.56
N SER A 7 -84.59 -37.11 3.16
CA SER A 7 -83.24 -37.61 3.50
C SER A 7 -82.51 -38.12 2.26
N THR A 8 -81.19 -37.95 2.20
CA THR A 8 -80.25 -38.99 1.72
C THR A 8 -78.82 -38.59 2.13
N ASN A 9 -78.20 -39.43 2.95
CA ASN A 9 -76.75 -39.46 3.18
C ASN A 9 -76.09 -40.10 1.95
N LEU A 10 -74.93 -39.62 1.50
CA LEU A 10 -73.69 -40.41 1.31
C LEU A 10 -72.68 -39.65 0.41
N ALA A 11 -71.48 -39.55 0.96
CA ALA A 11 -70.16 -39.58 0.32
C ALA A 11 -69.77 -38.48 -0.70
N ASP A 12 -68.69 -37.78 -0.32
CA ASP A 12 -67.46 -37.67 -1.10
C ASP A 12 -67.62 -37.17 -2.55
N ASP A 13 -67.46 -35.86 -2.75
CA ASP A 13 -67.16 -35.31 -4.07
C ASP A 13 -65.99 -34.33 -3.97
N THR A 14 -64.82 -34.97 -3.96
CA THR A 14 -63.52 -34.54 -4.47
C THR A 14 -63.57 -33.30 -5.36
N LEU A 15 -62.67 -32.34 -5.09
CA LEU A 15 -62.28 -31.29 -6.03
C LEU A 15 -61.81 -31.94 -7.34
N VAL A 16 -62.62 -31.89 -8.39
CA VAL A 16 -62.19 -32.24 -9.74
C VAL A 16 -61.54 -31.01 -10.35
N LEU A 17 -60.22 -30.88 -10.18
CA LEU A 17 -59.40 -30.14 -11.14
C LEU A 17 -59.34 -31.01 -12.40
N ALA A 18 -59.99 -30.53 -13.47
CA ALA A 18 -59.94 -31.20 -14.76
C ALA A 18 -58.48 -31.35 -15.20
N ASP A 19 -58.01 -32.60 -15.22
CA ASP A 19 -56.74 -33.01 -15.78
C ASP A 19 -56.84 -32.83 -17.31
N VAL A 20 -56.36 -31.70 -17.81
CA VAL A 20 -56.04 -31.58 -19.23
C VAL A 20 -54.85 -32.50 -19.45
N ILE A 21 -55.13 -33.68 -19.99
CA ILE A 21 -54.15 -34.73 -20.30
C ILE A 21 -53.00 -34.14 -21.12
N THR A 22 -51.93 -33.75 -20.44
CA THR A 22 -50.58 -33.99 -20.89
C THR A 22 -50.18 -35.32 -20.27
N ASP A 23 -49.60 -36.23 -21.05
CA ASP A 23 -49.20 -37.60 -20.63
C ASP A 23 -48.03 -37.61 -19.62
N GLU A 24 -47.95 -36.58 -18.77
CA GLU A 24 -46.91 -36.35 -17.79
C GLU A 24 -47.38 -36.87 -16.42
N LYS A 25 -46.75 -37.93 -15.94
CA LYS A 25 -46.99 -38.43 -14.58
C LYS A 25 -46.59 -37.34 -13.58
N PRO A 26 -47.48 -36.96 -12.63
CA PRO A 26 -47.13 -35.97 -11.63
C PRO A 26 -45.99 -36.51 -10.75
N VAL A 27 -44.94 -35.69 -10.56
CA VAL A 27 -43.83 -36.03 -9.67
C VAL A 27 -44.34 -35.95 -8.23
N GLY A 28 -44.34 -37.08 -7.52
CA GLY A 28 -44.69 -37.12 -6.10
C GLY A 28 -43.65 -36.44 -5.21
N THR A 29 -44.01 -36.12 -3.97
CA THR A 29 -43.17 -35.38 -3.01
C THR A 29 -41.77 -35.96 -2.83
N ASN A 30 -41.62 -37.29 -2.84
CA ASN A 30 -40.33 -37.97 -2.73
C ASN A 30 -39.43 -37.74 -3.96
N GLY A 31 -40.02 -37.68 -5.15
CA GLY A 31 -39.30 -37.37 -6.38
C GLY A 31 -38.81 -35.93 -6.41
N LEU A 32 -39.60 -34.99 -5.88
CA LEU A 32 -39.19 -33.60 -5.72
C LEU A 32 -38.06 -33.45 -4.69
N GLN A 33 -38.11 -34.19 -3.58
CA GLN A 33 -37.06 -34.18 -2.56
C GLN A 33 -35.73 -34.70 -3.11
N HIS A 34 -35.73 -35.84 -3.81
CA HIS A 34 -34.51 -36.38 -4.43
C HIS A 34 -33.92 -35.44 -5.49
N ALA A 35 -34.77 -34.78 -6.29
CA ALA A 35 -34.30 -33.79 -7.26
C ALA A 35 -33.64 -32.58 -6.58
N LEU A 36 -34.22 -32.08 -5.47
CA LEU A 36 -33.64 -30.99 -4.68
C LEU A 36 -32.30 -31.37 -4.04
N GLU A 37 -32.16 -32.60 -3.55
CA GLU A 37 -30.92 -33.12 -2.98
C GLU A 37 -29.83 -33.24 -4.06
N TYR A 38 -30.15 -33.85 -5.20
CA TYR A 38 -29.22 -33.97 -6.33
C TYR A 38 -28.75 -32.59 -6.82
N ILE A 39 -29.64 -31.60 -6.89
CA ILE A 39 -29.28 -30.22 -7.26
C ILE A 39 -28.31 -29.62 -6.24
N LYS A 40 -28.59 -29.75 -4.93
CA LYS A 40 -27.71 -29.22 -3.87
C LYS A 40 -26.34 -29.88 -3.83
N GLU A 41 -26.26 -31.16 -4.17
CA GLU A 41 -24.99 -31.91 -4.17
C GLU A 41 -24.13 -31.63 -5.40
N ASN A 42 -24.76 -31.35 -6.56
CA ASN A 42 -24.05 -31.28 -7.84
C ASN A 42 -23.94 -29.88 -8.43
N PHE A 43 -24.67 -28.89 -7.89
CA PHE A 43 -24.67 -27.53 -8.39
C PHE A 43 -24.46 -26.53 -7.26
N VAL A 44 -23.65 -25.51 -7.53
CA VAL A 44 -23.50 -24.36 -6.65
C VAL A 44 -24.62 -23.35 -6.92
N THR A 45 -24.97 -22.59 -5.90
CA THR A 45 -25.87 -21.46 -6.06
C THR A 45 -25.28 -20.43 -7.03
N GLN A 46 -26.14 -19.62 -7.66
CA GLN A 46 -25.68 -18.53 -8.52
C GLN A 46 -24.74 -17.55 -7.77
N ASP A 47 -25.00 -17.32 -6.47
CA ASP A 47 -24.17 -16.49 -5.60
C ASP A 47 -22.79 -17.08 -5.34
N GLU A 48 -22.69 -18.41 -5.24
CA GLU A 48 -21.41 -19.12 -5.17
C GLU A 48 -20.66 -19.08 -6.49
N PHE A 49 -21.36 -19.26 -7.61
CA PHE A 49 -20.75 -19.17 -8.93
C PHE A 49 -20.19 -17.77 -9.23
N ASN A 50 -20.91 -16.72 -8.84
CA ASN A 50 -20.51 -15.32 -9.05
C ASN A 50 -19.61 -14.76 -7.94
N TYR A 51 -19.27 -15.57 -6.93
CA TYR A 51 -18.50 -15.11 -5.78
C TYR A 51 -17.13 -14.59 -6.20
N LYS A 52 -16.81 -13.37 -5.74
CA LYS A 52 -15.47 -12.80 -5.81
C LYS A 52 -14.95 -12.60 -4.40
N ALA A 53 -13.78 -13.17 -4.09
CA ALA A 53 -13.13 -12.98 -2.79
C ALA A 53 -12.84 -11.50 -2.52
N ILE A 54 -12.83 -11.11 -1.24
CA ILE A 54 -12.48 -9.73 -0.87
C ILE A 54 -11.02 -9.45 -1.20
N VAL A 55 -10.77 -8.24 -1.68
CA VAL A 55 -9.44 -7.76 -2.05
C VAL A 55 -9.29 -6.32 -1.57
N ILE A 56 -8.17 -6.05 -0.89
CA ILE A 56 -7.71 -4.69 -0.62
C ILE A 56 -6.99 -4.17 -1.87
N ASN A 57 -7.69 -3.35 -2.66
CA ASN A 57 -7.16 -2.78 -3.90
C ASN A 57 -6.03 -1.79 -3.61
N SER A 58 -6.18 -0.94 -2.60
CA SER A 58 -5.16 0.04 -2.17
C SER A 58 -5.10 0.15 -0.66
N PHE A 59 -3.91 0.43 -0.13
CA PHE A 59 -3.70 0.85 1.26
C PHE A 59 -2.48 1.76 1.29
N THR A 60 -2.70 3.03 1.67
CA THR A 60 -1.71 4.11 1.53
C THR A 60 -1.68 4.98 2.78
N ASN A 61 -0.57 5.67 2.99
CA ASN A 61 -0.45 6.71 3.99
C ASN A 61 -0.02 8.05 3.36
N ASN A 62 -0.42 9.16 3.96
CA ASN A 62 -0.16 10.50 3.39
C ASN A 62 1.24 11.06 3.66
N LYS A 63 2.10 10.37 4.42
CA LYS A 63 3.45 10.88 4.77
C LYS A 63 4.57 10.18 3.99
N ASN A 64 4.44 8.88 3.72
CA ASN A 64 5.39 7.99 3.04
C ASN A 64 6.81 8.01 3.63
N THR A 65 7.60 9.01 3.27
CA THR A 65 9.00 9.16 3.72
C THR A 65 9.18 10.51 4.36
N VAL A 66 9.80 10.52 5.54
CA VAL A 66 10.15 11.72 6.31
C VAL A 66 11.61 11.71 6.70
N GLU A 67 12.16 12.87 7.05
CA GLU A 67 13.57 12.99 7.43
C GLU A 67 13.78 12.45 8.85
N ILE A 68 14.86 11.69 9.08
CA ILE A 68 15.28 11.27 10.42
C ILE A 68 15.48 12.51 11.31
N GLY A 69 15.01 12.45 12.55
CA GLY A 69 15.00 13.57 13.50
C GLY A 69 13.66 14.30 13.56
N SER A 70 12.84 14.19 12.52
CA SER A 70 11.46 14.71 12.57
C SER A 70 10.56 13.88 13.49
N THR A 71 9.41 14.44 13.85
CA THR A 71 8.35 13.74 14.58
C THR A 71 7.07 13.82 13.77
N VAL A 72 6.44 12.68 13.52
CA VAL A 72 5.13 12.61 12.84
C VAL A 72 4.03 12.56 13.90
N THR A 73 3.24 13.63 13.96
CA THR A 73 2.15 13.84 14.93
C THR A 73 0.78 13.41 14.42
N ASP A 74 0.62 13.30 13.11
CA ASP A 74 -0.62 12.90 12.46
C ASP A 74 -0.31 12.04 11.25
N ILE A 75 -1.19 11.10 10.94
CA ILE A 75 -1.13 10.37 9.68
C ILE A 75 -2.53 9.94 9.24
N LEU A 76 -2.82 10.14 7.95
CA LEU A 76 -4.02 9.63 7.32
C LEU A 76 -3.69 8.33 6.62
N LEU A 77 -4.39 7.27 7.02
CA LEU A 77 -4.37 5.98 6.34
C LEU A 77 -5.63 5.88 5.48
N SER A 78 -5.49 5.49 4.21
CA SER A 78 -6.60 5.38 3.26
C SER A 78 -6.54 4.06 2.51
N TRP A 79 -7.68 3.45 2.24
CA TRP A 79 -7.78 2.17 1.54
C TRP A 79 -9.02 2.08 0.64
N SER A 80 -8.99 1.10 -0.25
CA SER A 80 -10.15 0.73 -1.07
C SER A 80 -10.27 -0.78 -1.16
N LEU A 81 -11.51 -1.27 -1.12
CA LEU A 81 -11.87 -2.68 -1.19
C LEU A 81 -12.68 -2.95 -2.46
N ASN A 82 -12.59 -4.14 -3.03
CA ASN A 82 -13.41 -4.52 -4.19
C ASN A 82 -14.89 -4.78 -3.83
N LYS A 83 -15.18 -5.01 -2.54
CA LYS A 83 -16.51 -5.17 -1.96
C LYS A 83 -16.46 -4.84 -0.46
N LYS A 84 -17.64 -4.74 0.17
CA LYS A 84 -17.75 -4.51 1.61
C LYS A 84 -17.14 -5.65 2.42
N ALA A 85 -16.43 -5.33 3.50
CA ALA A 85 -15.91 -6.30 4.45
C ALA A 85 -16.99 -6.71 5.47
N LYS A 86 -16.83 -7.90 6.04
CA LYS A 86 -17.49 -8.33 7.27
C LYS A 86 -16.68 -7.87 8.49
N VAL A 87 -15.37 -8.13 8.45
CA VAL A 87 -14.40 -7.72 9.48
C VAL A 87 -13.33 -6.86 8.84
N LEU A 88 -13.01 -5.73 9.47
CA LEU A 88 -11.95 -4.84 9.05
C LEU A 88 -11.10 -4.51 10.27
N THR A 89 -9.79 -4.71 10.18
CA THR A 89 -8.86 -4.39 11.25
C THR A 89 -7.63 -3.66 10.76
N LEU A 90 -7.12 -2.73 11.57
CA LEU A 90 -5.85 -2.04 11.39
C LEU A 90 -4.93 -2.40 12.56
N ASP A 91 -3.83 -3.11 12.30
CA ASP A 91 -2.93 -3.63 13.34
C ASP A 91 -3.71 -4.34 14.48
N ASP A 92 -4.64 -5.21 14.07
CA ASP A 92 -5.59 -5.96 14.92
C ASP A 92 -6.65 -5.12 15.64
N GLU A 93 -6.63 -3.79 15.53
CA GLU A 93 -7.69 -2.92 16.02
C GLU A 93 -8.90 -2.98 15.08
N SER A 94 -10.09 -3.29 15.62
CA SER A 94 -11.33 -3.33 14.84
C SER A 94 -11.70 -1.94 14.31
N LEU A 95 -12.14 -1.90 13.05
CA LEU A 95 -12.69 -0.72 12.38
C LEU A 95 -14.14 -0.99 11.94
N GLU A 96 -14.86 0.06 11.56
CA GLU A 96 -16.17 -0.13 10.94
C GLU A 96 -15.98 -0.71 9.53
N PRO A 97 -16.70 -1.77 9.11
CA PRO A 97 -16.48 -2.39 7.81
C PRO A 97 -16.79 -1.49 6.59
N THR A 98 -17.41 -0.33 6.82
CA THR A 98 -17.65 0.71 5.82
C THR A 98 -16.57 1.78 5.75
N ASP A 99 -15.62 1.79 6.70
CA ASP A 99 -14.53 2.76 6.69
C ASP A 99 -13.67 2.59 5.45
N THR A 100 -13.21 3.73 4.92
CA THR A 100 -12.25 3.80 3.81
C THR A 100 -10.96 4.52 4.20
N SER A 101 -10.91 5.04 5.42
CA SER A 101 -9.74 5.74 5.95
C SER A 101 -9.78 5.79 7.48
N LYS A 102 -8.62 6.04 8.08
CA LYS A 102 -8.47 6.35 9.50
C LYS A 102 -7.44 7.46 9.68
N GLN A 103 -7.86 8.53 10.36
CA GLN A 103 -6.95 9.56 10.82
C GLN A 103 -6.37 9.15 12.17
N LEU A 104 -5.05 9.06 12.26
CA LEU A 104 -4.34 8.90 13.53
C LEU A 104 -3.83 10.28 13.94
N LEU A 105 -4.24 10.76 15.11
CA LEU A 105 -3.87 12.05 15.68
C LEU A 105 -2.97 11.87 16.90
N GLU A 106 -2.32 12.94 17.33
CA GLU A 106 -1.50 12.99 18.56
C GLU A 106 -0.44 11.88 18.63
N GLN A 107 0.07 11.50 17.46
CA GLN A 107 1.12 10.51 17.34
C GLN A 107 2.47 11.09 17.79
N ASN A 108 3.41 10.21 18.12
CA ASN A 108 4.79 10.57 18.44
C ASN A 108 5.76 9.62 17.72
N ILE A 109 5.54 9.43 16.41
CA ILE A 109 6.31 8.47 15.62
C ILE A 109 7.63 9.14 15.21
N LYS A 110 8.74 8.51 15.55
CA LYS A 110 10.12 8.98 15.29
C LYS A 110 11.00 7.96 14.57
N THR A 111 10.44 6.79 14.28
CA THR A 111 11.11 5.66 13.64
C THR A 111 10.18 5.02 12.62
N ASN A 112 10.74 4.17 11.76
CA ASN A 112 9.96 3.46 10.74
C ASN A 112 8.76 2.75 11.38
N LYS A 113 7.59 2.92 10.76
CA LYS A 113 6.36 2.26 11.20
C LYS A 113 5.65 1.67 9.98
N THR A 114 5.16 0.45 10.14
CA THR A 114 4.34 -0.23 9.13
C THR A 114 3.00 -0.51 9.77
N TRP A 115 1.93 -0.22 9.03
CA TRP A 115 0.57 -0.58 9.38
C TRP A 115 0.12 -1.73 8.49
N THR A 116 -0.73 -2.59 9.04
CA THR A 116 -1.33 -3.73 8.37
C THR A 116 -2.84 -3.60 8.40
N LEU A 117 -3.45 -3.50 7.22
CA LEU A 117 -4.90 -3.57 7.06
C LEU A 117 -5.28 -5.02 6.71
N LYS A 118 -6.24 -5.57 7.43
CA LYS A 118 -6.83 -6.88 7.15
C LYS A 118 -8.33 -6.72 6.95
N ALA A 119 -8.84 -7.30 5.88
CA ALA A 119 -10.27 -7.36 5.56
C ALA A 119 -10.70 -8.81 5.38
N GLU A 120 -11.83 -9.18 5.97
CA GLU A 120 -12.43 -10.52 5.85
C GLU A 120 -13.87 -10.38 5.35
N ASP A 121 -14.33 -11.31 4.51
CA ASP A 121 -15.72 -11.31 4.00
C ASP A 121 -16.63 -12.32 4.71
N GLU A 122 -17.91 -12.34 4.31
CA GLU A 122 -18.92 -13.22 4.90
C GLU A 122 -18.62 -14.72 4.78
N LYS A 123 -17.79 -15.12 3.80
CA LYS A 123 -17.38 -16.50 3.58
C LYS A 123 -16.02 -16.82 4.25
N GLY A 124 -15.47 -15.89 5.02
CA GLY A 124 -14.20 -16.06 5.72
C GLY A 124 -12.96 -15.87 4.84
N ALA A 125 -13.10 -15.37 3.61
CA ALA A 125 -11.92 -15.06 2.80
C ALA A 125 -11.24 -13.80 3.33
N VAL A 126 -9.91 -13.84 3.44
CA VAL A 126 -9.09 -12.78 4.04
C VAL A 126 -8.21 -12.13 2.98
N SER A 127 -8.11 -10.81 3.04
CA SER A 127 -7.12 -10.00 2.31
C SER A 127 -6.32 -9.16 3.29
N THR A 128 -5.01 -9.04 3.07
CA THR A 128 -4.10 -8.25 3.90
C THR A 128 -3.22 -7.37 3.03
N LYS A 129 -2.99 -6.12 3.45
CA LYS A 129 -2.10 -5.19 2.79
C LYS A 129 -1.39 -4.32 3.81
N THR A 130 -0.19 -3.87 3.51
CA THR A 130 0.58 -2.98 4.39
C THR A 130 0.86 -1.64 3.73
N THR A 131 1.11 -0.64 4.57
CA THR A 131 1.68 0.65 4.17
C THR A 131 2.70 1.08 5.22
N SER A 132 3.76 1.76 4.80
CA SER A 132 4.89 2.08 5.68
C SER A 132 5.24 3.57 5.64
N LEU A 133 5.58 4.09 6.82
CA LEU A 133 6.27 5.36 7.03
C LEU A 133 7.75 5.06 7.24
N SER A 134 8.61 5.66 6.42
CA SER A 134 10.07 5.52 6.51
C SER A 134 10.73 6.82 6.95
N PHE A 135 11.65 6.72 7.90
CA PHE A 135 12.54 7.79 8.31
C PHE A 135 13.88 7.56 7.62
N LEU A 136 14.22 8.43 6.69
CA LEU A 136 15.46 8.34 5.91
C LEU A 136 16.30 9.60 6.11
N ASN A 137 17.60 9.46 5.84
CA ASN A 137 18.51 10.60 5.81
C ASN A 137 18.57 11.22 4.42
N GLY A 138 19.02 12.47 4.38
CA GLY A 138 19.30 13.16 3.12
C GLY A 138 20.56 12.59 2.46
N ILE A 139 20.52 12.47 1.14
CA ILE A 139 21.71 12.52 0.30
C ILE A 139 21.72 13.86 -0.41
N TYR A 140 22.89 14.47 -0.51
CA TYR A 140 23.06 15.85 -0.93
C TYR A 140 24.01 15.90 -2.13
N TRP A 141 23.67 16.67 -3.16
CA TRP A 141 24.50 16.83 -4.35
C TRP A 141 24.35 18.20 -4.99
N GLY A 142 25.36 18.66 -5.70
CA GLY A 142 25.31 19.95 -6.38
C GLY A 142 26.66 20.39 -6.89
N ALA A 143 26.71 21.55 -7.54
CA ALA A 143 27.94 22.19 -7.95
C ALA A 143 28.27 23.38 -7.04
N SER A 144 29.52 23.52 -6.64
CA SER A 144 29.99 24.64 -5.81
C SER A 144 31.49 24.85 -5.99
N SER A 145 32.03 25.98 -5.53
CA SER A 145 33.48 26.20 -5.50
C SER A 145 34.13 25.30 -4.45
N SER A 146 35.40 24.92 -4.67
CA SER A 146 36.17 24.19 -3.65
C SER A 146 36.43 25.08 -2.43
N GLN A 147 36.58 24.45 -1.26
CA GLN A 147 36.79 25.09 0.04
C GLN A 147 37.93 24.39 0.76
N ASP A 148 38.57 25.08 1.70
CA ASP A 148 39.57 24.46 2.58
C ASP A 148 38.92 23.54 3.62
N THR A 149 37.70 23.87 4.04
CA THR A 149 36.91 23.13 5.02
C THR A 149 35.46 23.02 4.57
N TYR A 150 34.81 21.91 4.89
CA TYR A 150 33.39 21.70 4.62
C TYR A 150 32.63 21.62 5.94
N ASP A 151 31.47 22.29 6.02
CA ASP A 151 30.67 22.38 7.24
C ASP A 151 29.19 22.03 6.97
N ASN A 152 28.37 22.19 8.00
CA ASN A 152 26.94 21.92 7.92
C ASN A 152 26.24 22.82 6.90
N THR A 153 26.64 24.10 6.84
CA THR A 153 26.07 25.11 5.93
C THR A 153 26.31 24.72 4.48
N PHE A 154 27.51 24.24 4.17
CA PHE A 154 27.86 23.77 2.85
C PHE A 154 26.95 22.63 2.39
N VAL A 155 26.83 21.57 3.20
CA VAL A 155 26.02 20.40 2.85
C VAL A 155 24.54 20.76 2.72
N LEU A 156 24.01 21.59 3.62
CA LEU A 156 22.62 22.07 3.56
C LEU A 156 22.33 22.96 2.34
N GLY A 157 23.35 23.61 1.76
CA GLY A 157 23.22 24.41 0.54
C GLY A 157 23.09 23.60 -0.75
N LEU A 158 23.32 22.29 -0.70
CA LEU A 158 23.22 21.38 -1.85
C LEU A 158 21.78 20.90 -2.07
N THR A 159 21.52 20.32 -3.25
CA THR A 159 20.24 19.67 -3.55
C THR A 159 20.10 18.41 -2.71
N LYS A 160 18.93 18.20 -2.11
CA LYS A 160 18.65 17.09 -1.19
C LYS A 160 17.60 16.11 -1.74
N ALA A 161 17.76 14.83 -1.43
CA ALA A 161 16.70 13.82 -1.50
C ALA A 161 16.81 12.88 -0.30
N LEU A 162 15.67 12.40 0.21
CA LEU A 162 15.66 11.40 1.27
C LEU A 162 15.86 10.01 0.67
N GLN A 163 16.87 9.27 1.14
CA GLN A 163 17.18 7.95 0.61
C GLN A 163 17.81 7.03 1.65
N GLY A 164 17.52 5.73 1.52
CA GLY A 164 18.03 4.66 2.39
C GLY A 164 19.34 4.03 1.94
N SER A 165 20.00 4.59 0.92
CA SER A 165 21.21 4.05 0.32
C SER A 165 22.06 5.15 -0.31
N LYS A 166 23.33 4.84 -0.62
CA LYS A 166 24.27 5.77 -1.26
C LYS A 166 24.08 5.98 -2.76
N GLY A 167 23.42 5.07 -3.47
CA GLY A 167 23.42 5.08 -4.93
C GLY A 167 22.48 6.14 -5.51
N LYS A 168 22.94 7.00 -6.42
CA LYS A 168 22.09 8.02 -7.05
C LYS A 168 22.57 8.38 -8.44
N VAL A 169 21.65 8.53 -9.38
CA VAL A 169 21.89 9.22 -10.66
C VAL A 169 21.40 10.65 -10.56
N PHE A 170 22.25 11.60 -10.92
CA PHE A 170 21.90 13.02 -10.93
C PHE A 170 22.66 13.78 -12.03
N THR A 171 22.06 14.87 -12.50
CA THR A 171 22.66 15.77 -13.47
C THR A 171 22.83 17.14 -12.84
N VAL A 172 24.01 17.73 -12.97
CA VAL A 172 24.36 19.06 -12.44
C VAL A 172 25.20 19.82 -13.45
N ASN A 173 25.10 21.15 -13.42
CA ASN A 173 25.96 22.03 -14.21
C ASN A 173 27.05 22.63 -13.32
N ALA A 174 28.32 22.26 -13.55
CA ALA A 174 29.47 22.84 -12.86
C ALA A 174 30.14 23.88 -13.76
N GLY A 175 29.92 25.17 -13.44
CA GLY A 175 30.52 26.30 -14.15
C GLY A 175 32.00 26.53 -13.82
N GLU A 176 32.52 27.70 -14.21
CA GLU A 176 33.91 28.08 -13.94
C GLU A 176 34.22 28.15 -12.43
N GLY A 177 35.32 27.53 -12.01
CA GLY A 177 35.74 27.37 -10.61
C GLY A 177 34.95 26.36 -9.79
N GLN A 178 33.89 25.76 -10.35
CA GLN A 178 32.98 24.88 -9.62
C GLN A 178 33.30 23.40 -9.83
N PHE A 179 33.19 22.65 -8.74
CA PHE A 179 33.28 21.20 -8.69
C PHE A 179 31.91 20.61 -8.39
N ILE A 180 31.72 19.33 -8.73
CA ILE A 180 30.54 18.57 -8.35
C ILE A 180 30.78 17.95 -6.98
N PHE A 181 29.79 18.02 -6.10
CA PHE A 181 29.83 17.46 -4.76
C PHE A 181 28.74 16.42 -4.55
N TYR A 182 29.06 15.44 -3.73
CA TYR A 182 28.14 14.42 -3.24
C TYR A 182 28.40 14.17 -1.76
N ALA A 183 27.41 14.41 -0.91
CA ALA A 183 27.49 14.17 0.53
C ALA A 183 26.43 13.16 0.97
N VAL A 184 26.85 12.16 1.74
CA VAL A 184 26.06 10.98 2.08
C VAL A 184 26.41 10.50 3.49
N PRO A 185 25.46 9.90 4.24
CA PRO A 185 25.77 9.29 5.52
C PRO A 185 26.92 8.28 5.41
N THR A 186 27.95 8.41 6.25
CA THR A 186 29.11 7.49 6.27
C THR A 186 28.67 6.03 6.45
N ARG A 187 27.56 5.79 7.18
CA ARG A 187 26.98 4.45 7.38
C ARG A 187 26.50 3.75 6.10
N TYR A 188 26.35 4.46 4.99
CA TYR A 188 26.04 3.84 3.68
C TYR A 188 27.28 3.27 2.99
N GLY A 189 28.46 3.46 3.58
CA GLY A 189 29.75 2.97 3.08
C GLY A 189 30.32 3.82 1.95
N ASP A 190 31.49 3.43 1.47
CA ASP A 190 32.22 4.19 0.44
C ASP A 190 31.44 4.28 -0.87
N VAL A 191 31.49 5.44 -1.50
CA VAL A 191 30.80 5.70 -2.78
C VAL A 191 31.76 5.52 -3.93
N SER A 192 31.32 4.79 -4.94
CA SER A 192 31.98 4.75 -6.25
C SER A 192 31.21 5.60 -7.25
N PHE A 193 31.90 6.23 -8.19
CA PHE A 193 31.29 7.16 -9.15
C PHE A 193 31.52 6.68 -10.57
N ASN A 194 30.54 6.96 -11.43
CA ASN A 194 30.67 6.85 -12.87
C ASN A 194 30.20 8.14 -13.52
N VAL A 195 31.04 8.74 -14.36
CA VAL A 195 30.77 10.01 -15.04
C VAL A 195 30.89 9.78 -16.54
N GLY A 196 29.77 9.88 -17.26
CA GLY A 196 29.77 9.71 -18.72
C GLY A 196 30.28 8.35 -19.21
N GLY A 197 30.15 7.28 -18.41
CA GLY A 197 30.62 5.93 -18.75
C GLY A 197 31.99 5.56 -18.18
N PHE A 198 32.70 6.49 -17.54
CA PHE A 198 34.00 6.23 -16.93
C PHE A 198 33.88 6.14 -15.40
N ASP A 199 34.42 5.08 -14.82
CA ASP A 199 34.46 4.92 -13.36
C ASP A 199 35.55 5.82 -12.73
N GLY A 200 35.26 6.38 -11.56
CA GLY A 200 36.12 7.31 -10.82
C GLY A 200 35.72 8.78 -10.99
N GLY A 201 36.72 9.67 -10.98
CA GLY A 201 36.54 11.11 -11.17
C GLY A 201 36.08 11.87 -9.93
N PHE A 202 36.09 11.23 -8.76
CA PHE A 202 35.73 11.80 -7.47
C PHE A 202 36.66 11.30 -6.37
N SER A 203 36.98 12.21 -5.45
CA SER A 203 37.75 11.93 -4.25
C SER A 203 36.96 12.32 -2.99
N LYS A 204 37.06 11.52 -1.93
CA LYS A 204 36.53 11.89 -0.61
C LYS A 204 37.38 13.02 -0.03
N VAL A 205 36.75 14.16 0.25
CA VAL A 205 37.43 15.39 0.71
C VAL A 205 37.23 15.65 2.20
N ALA A 206 36.17 15.10 2.81
CA ALA A 206 35.94 15.24 4.25
C ALA A 206 35.01 14.15 4.79
N THR A 207 35.08 13.96 6.11
CA THR A 207 34.01 13.38 6.93
C THR A 207 33.68 14.38 8.02
N ILE A 208 32.41 14.73 8.19
CA ILE A 208 31.97 15.69 9.21
C ILE A 208 30.82 15.12 10.04
N GLU A 209 30.70 15.55 11.30
CA GLU A 209 29.44 15.39 12.04
C GLU A 209 28.43 16.39 11.48
N PHE A 210 27.49 15.91 10.68
CA PHE A 210 26.46 16.70 10.02
C PHE A 210 25.18 16.72 10.86
N THR A 211 24.55 17.88 10.97
CA THR A 211 23.24 18.07 11.59
C THR A 211 22.22 18.45 10.53
N ASN A 212 21.25 17.58 10.26
CA ASN A 212 20.22 17.84 9.26
C ASN A 212 19.23 18.92 9.71
N ALA A 213 18.33 19.34 8.82
CA ALA A 213 17.34 20.38 9.10
C ALA A 213 16.34 19.98 10.21
N SER A 214 16.20 18.69 10.48
CA SER A 214 15.37 18.13 11.55
C SER A 214 16.14 17.95 12.88
N GLY A 215 17.39 18.41 12.98
CA GLY A 215 18.20 18.37 14.20
C GLY A 215 18.86 17.03 14.50
N TYR A 216 18.77 16.04 13.61
CA TYR A 216 19.47 14.77 13.77
C TYR A 216 20.93 14.88 13.35
N LYS A 217 21.82 14.26 14.13
CA LYS A 217 23.26 14.26 13.92
C LYS A 217 23.78 12.90 13.51
N GLU A 218 24.60 12.84 12.47
CA GLU A 218 25.43 11.68 12.13
C GLU A 218 26.62 12.09 11.26
N ASN A 219 27.56 11.17 11.06
CA ASN A 219 28.68 11.42 10.17
C ASN A 219 28.28 11.35 8.70
N TYR A 220 28.73 12.32 7.91
CA TYR A 220 28.61 12.36 6.46
C TYR A 220 29.98 12.36 5.82
N ASP A 221 30.11 11.57 4.76
CA ASP A 221 31.25 11.61 3.85
C ASP A 221 30.94 12.56 2.69
N ILE A 222 31.88 13.44 2.39
CA ILE A 222 31.76 14.43 1.31
C ILE A 222 32.77 14.05 0.23
N TYR A 223 32.25 13.87 -0.98
CA TYR A 223 33.01 13.59 -2.19
C TYR A 223 32.95 14.81 -3.10
N LYS A 224 34.05 15.06 -3.80
CA LYS A 224 34.21 16.15 -4.76
C LYS A 224 34.74 15.57 -6.06
N SER A 225 34.29 16.09 -7.20
CA SER A 225 34.89 15.75 -8.49
C SER A 225 36.36 16.14 -8.50
N ASP A 226 37.20 15.37 -9.19
CA ASP A 226 38.63 15.65 -9.25
C ASP A 226 38.94 16.90 -10.09
N ASN A 227 38.04 17.20 -11.05
CA ASN A 227 38.13 18.36 -11.93
C ASN A 227 36.98 19.34 -11.71
N ALA A 228 37.28 20.63 -11.89
CA ALA A 228 36.28 21.70 -11.96
C ALA A 228 35.71 21.83 -13.39
N ASN A 229 34.73 22.71 -13.56
CA ASN A 229 34.27 23.21 -14.87
C ASN A 229 33.74 22.10 -15.79
N LEU A 230 33.13 21.07 -15.22
CA LEU A 230 32.63 19.91 -15.97
C LEU A 230 31.38 20.22 -16.80
N GLY A 231 30.82 21.43 -16.71
CA GLY A 231 29.60 21.81 -17.40
C GLY A 231 28.43 20.92 -16.98
N ASN A 232 27.48 20.72 -17.90
CA ASN A 232 26.32 19.87 -17.65
C ASN A 232 26.70 18.38 -17.70
N THR A 233 26.82 17.77 -16.53
CA THR A 233 27.35 16.43 -16.35
C THR A 233 26.35 15.53 -15.61
N THR A 234 26.18 14.31 -16.10
CA THR A 234 25.41 13.26 -15.40
C THR A 234 26.37 12.32 -14.67
N VAL A 235 26.13 12.15 -13.38
CA VAL A 235 26.93 11.33 -12.46
C VAL A 235 26.06 10.20 -11.92
N THR A 236 26.64 9.00 -11.89
CA THR A 236 26.06 7.84 -11.21
C THR A 236 26.92 7.50 -9.99
N ALA A 237 26.44 7.83 -8.80
CA ALA A 237 26.97 7.35 -7.52
C ALA A 237 26.44 5.93 -7.26
N LYS A 238 27.30 5.01 -6.83
CA LYS A 238 27.00 3.59 -6.57
C LYS A 238 27.52 3.17 -5.20
#